data_AF-D3A0J5-F1
#
_entry.id   AF-D3A0J5-F1
#
_cell.length_a   1.000
_cell.length_b   1.000
_cell.length_c   1.000
_cell.angle_alpha   90.00
_cell.angle_beta   90.00
_cell.angle_gamma   90.00
#
_symmetry.space_group_name_H-M   'P 1'
#
loop_
_entity.id
_entity.type
_entity.pdbx_description
1 polymer ?
#
loop_
_entity_poly.entity_id
_entity_poly.type
_entity_poly.pdbx_seq_one_letter_code
_entity_poly.pdbx_strand_id
1 'polypeptide(L)'
;MNVPKKQRQYYSGKKKRHTVKIQVIYGRETEKIISIRTGMGAQHDMRLARRHLTELYPYKIVIADKGYQGLAKTGLQTPKKKSKHHLMNKQDKEANRRLGKLRTVIEHINRKLKIFKILSLPYRNRRKRFGLRANLIAGLINAMG
;
A
#
# COMPACT_ATOMS: atom_id res chain seq x y z
N MET A 1 16.92 -4.33 28.25
CA MET A 1 15.66 -5.11 28.24
C MET A 1 15.54 -5.89 26.93
N ASN A 2 15.45 -7.22 27.00
CA ASN A 2 15.48 -8.08 25.81
C ASN A 2 14.05 -8.23 25.23
N VAL A 3 13.65 -7.33 24.34
CA VAL A 3 12.32 -7.40 23.69
C VAL A 3 12.23 -8.71 22.88
N PRO A 4 11.21 -9.57 23.08
CA PRO A 4 11.07 -10.84 22.37
C PRO A 4 11.13 -10.66 20.85
N LYS A 5 11.84 -11.54 20.14
CA LYS A 5 12.06 -11.46 18.68
C LYS A 5 10.75 -11.28 17.88
N LYS A 6 9.66 -11.93 18.32
CA LYS A 6 8.31 -11.80 17.74
C LYS A 6 7.68 -10.41 17.94
N GLN A 7 7.98 -9.69 19.01
CA GLN A 7 7.48 -8.33 19.24
C GLN A 7 8.23 -7.32 18.35
N ARG A 8 9.57 -7.45 18.24
CA ARG A 8 10.41 -6.60 17.38
C ARG A 8 9.94 -6.57 15.92
N GLN A 9 9.47 -7.70 15.39
CA GLN A 9 8.98 -7.81 14.01
C GLN A 9 7.80 -6.88 13.70
N TYR A 10 6.95 -6.58 14.68
CA TYR A 10 5.77 -5.73 14.48
C TYR A 10 5.97 -4.31 14.99
N TYR A 11 7.04 -4.05 15.75
CA TYR A 11 7.37 -2.72 16.20
C TYR A 11 7.87 -1.86 15.03
N SER A 12 7.15 -0.77 14.73
CA SER A 12 7.59 0.19 13.72
C SER A 12 8.35 1.33 14.41
N GLY A 13 9.65 1.45 14.11
CA GLY A 13 10.47 2.56 14.61
C GLY A 13 9.91 3.93 14.21
N LYS A 14 9.39 4.06 12.97
CA LYS A 14 8.76 5.30 12.46
C LYS A 14 7.51 5.70 13.24
N LYS A 15 6.69 4.73 13.66
CA LYS A 15 5.43 4.99 14.39
C LYS A 15 5.57 4.88 15.91
N LYS A 16 6.76 4.49 16.39
CA LYS A 16 7.10 4.18 17.78
C LYS A 16 6.06 3.29 18.47
N ARG A 17 5.50 2.32 17.73
CA ARG A 17 4.44 1.41 18.22
C ARG A 17 4.37 0.14 17.39
N HIS A 18 3.69 -0.88 17.92
CA HIS A 18 3.38 -2.10 17.17
C HIS A 18 2.33 -1.80 16.07
N THR A 19 2.62 -2.22 14.85
CA THR A 19 1.78 -1.97 13.68
C THR A 19 1.71 -3.19 12.77
N VAL A 20 0.68 -3.21 11.93
CA VAL A 20 0.57 -4.13 10.81
C VAL A 20 0.60 -3.28 9.54
N LYS A 21 1.43 -3.65 8.58
CA LYS A 21 1.47 -2.99 7.27
C LYS A 21 0.34 -3.47 6.41
N ILE A 22 -0.18 -2.58 5.57
CA ILE A 22 -1.32 -2.85 4.71
C ILE A 22 -0.95 -2.32 3.34
N GLN A 23 -1.13 -3.17 2.34
CA GLN A 23 -1.02 -2.86 0.94
C GLN A 23 -2.36 -3.16 0.30
N VAL A 24 -2.91 -2.19 -0.42
CA VAL A 24 -4.21 -2.28 -1.09
C VAL A 24 -3.95 -2.38 -2.59
N ILE A 25 -4.56 -3.37 -3.23
CA ILE A 25 -4.62 -3.49 -4.69
C ILE A 25 -6.04 -3.14 -5.12
N TYR A 26 -6.16 -2.19 -6.05
CA TYR A 26 -7.44 -1.68 -6.54
C TYR A 26 -7.50 -1.79 -8.06
N GLY A 27 -8.58 -2.40 -8.55
CA GLY A 27 -8.88 -2.54 -9.97
C GLY A 27 -9.72 -1.36 -10.41
N ARG A 28 -9.13 -0.47 -11.21
CA ARG A 28 -9.81 0.74 -11.67
C ARG A 28 -10.94 0.46 -12.64
N GLU A 29 -10.76 -0.51 -13.54
CA GLU A 29 -11.78 -0.92 -14.51
C GLU A 29 -13.00 -1.53 -13.82
N THR A 30 -12.75 -2.35 -12.80
CA THR A 30 -13.80 -3.00 -11.99
C THR A 30 -14.36 -2.12 -10.87
N GLU A 31 -13.76 -0.96 -10.64
CA GLU A 31 -13.97 -0.09 -9.48
C GLU A 31 -13.97 -0.77 -8.10
N LYS A 32 -13.18 -1.84 -7.96
CA LYS A 32 -13.19 -2.72 -6.79
C LYS A 32 -11.83 -2.85 -6.14
N ILE A 33 -11.82 -2.97 -4.82
CA ILE A 33 -10.66 -3.45 -4.07
C ILE A 33 -10.48 -4.93 -4.42
N ILE A 34 -9.40 -5.25 -5.12
CA ILE A 34 -9.08 -6.62 -5.55
C ILE A 34 -8.55 -7.42 -4.37
N SER A 35 -7.61 -6.85 -3.61
CA SER A 35 -7.03 -7.53 -2.47
C SER A 35 -6.40 -6.58 -1.46
N ILE A 36 -6.35 -7.03 -0.21
CA ILE A 36 -5.54 -6.40 0.84
C ILE A 36 -4.49 -7.38 1.32
N ARG A 37 -3.22 -6.96 1.24
CA ARG A 37 -2.06 -7.70 1.76
C ARG A 37 -1.53 -7.06 3.02
N THR A 38 -1.13 -7.92 3.96
CA THR A 38 -0.65 -7.47 5.27
C THR A 38 0.77 -7.90 5.52
N GLY A 39 1.55 -7.00 6.12
CA GLY A 39 2.95 -7.24 6.47
C GLY A 39 3.22 -6.94 7.94
N MET A 40 4.39 -7.36 8.41
CA MET A 40 4.83 -7.03 9.76
C MET A 40 5.19 -5.53 9.84
N GLY A 41 4.93 -4.88 10.96
CA GLY A 41 5.15 -3.43 11.14
C GLY A 41 6.59 -2.95 10.90
N ALA A 42 7.59 -3.79 11.19
CA ALA A 42 9.00 -3.49 10.96
C ALA A 42 9.45 -3.75 9.50
N GLN A 43 8.63 -4.42 8.69
CA GLN A 43 8.98 -4.77 7.31
C GLN A 43 9.03 -3.52 6.42
N HIS A 44 10.00 -3.41 5.51
CA HIS A 44 9.99 -2.34 4.51
C HIS A 44 8.85 -2.53 3.51
N ASP A 45 8.21 -1.44 3.06
CA ASP A 45 7.05 -1.50 2.15
C ASP A 45 7.41 -2.20 0.83
N MET A 46 8.60 -1.92 0.27
CA MET A 46 9.06 -2.62 -0.94
C MET A 46 9.20 -4.13 -0.75
N ARG A 47 9.55 -4.61 0.45
CA ARG A 47 9.65 -6.05 0.70
C ARG A 47 8.27 -6.70 0.74
N LEU A 48 7.26 -5.99 1.24
CA LEU A 48 5.87 -6.45 1.17
C LEU A 48 5.40 -6.50 -0.29
N ALA A 49 5.63 -5.43 -1.07
CA ALA A 49 5.25 -5.40 -2.48
C ALA A 49 5.94 -6.47 -3.33
N ARG A 50 7.25 -6.69 -3.17
CA ARG A 50 7.97 -7.75 -3.90
C ARG A 50 7.39 -9.14 -3.68
N ARG A 51 6.91 -9.43 -2.46
CA ARG A 51 6.31 -10.73 -2.13
C ARG A 51 5.00 -10.99 -2.88
N HIS A 52 4.26 -9.92 -3.17
CA HIS A 52 2.93 -9.99 -3.79
C HIS A 52 2.94 -9.50 -5.24
N LEU A 53 4.12 -9.41 -5.85
CA LEU A 53 4.28 -8.87 -7.20
C LEU A 53 3.68 -9.78 -8.27
N THR A 54 3.72 -11.09 -8.07
CA THR A 54 3.14 -12.09 -8.99
C THR A 54 1.63 -11.92 -9.14
N GLU A 55 0.94 -11.43 -8.12
CA GLU A 55 -0.49 -11.11 -8.17
C GLU A 55 -0.80 -9.97 -9.16
N LEU A 56 0.22 -9.21 -9.55
CA LEU A 56 0.11 -8.06 -10.42
C LEU A 56 0.42 -8.39 -11.89
N TYR A 57 1.00 -9.57 -12.17
CA TYR A 57 1.39 -10.00 -13.53
C TYR A 57 0.23 -10.08 -14.53
N PRO A 58 -1.01 -10.42 -14.14
CA PRO A 58 -2.14 -10.39 -15.08
C PRO A 58 -2.51 -8.98 -15.57
N TYR A 59 -2.05 -7.91 -14.91
CA TYR A 59 -2.45 -6.54 -15.24
C TYR A 59 -1.39 -5.85 -16.11
N LYS A 60 -1.82 -5.30 -17.26
CA LYS A 60 -0.94 -4.60 -18.21
C LYS A 60 -0.32 -3.33 -17.63
N ILE A 61 -1.08 -2.60 -16.82
CA ILE A 61 -0.67 -1.32 -16.24
C ILE A 61 -0.90 -1.36 -14.75
N VAL A 62 0.17 -1.21 -13.97
CA VAL A 62 0.10 -1.15 -12.52
C VAL A 62 0.75 0.12 -12.02
N ILE A 63 -0.06 0.99 -11.42
CA ILE A 63 0.37 2.27 -10.88
C ILE A 63 0.66 2.12 -9.39
N ALA A 64 1.83 2.56 -8.95
CA ALA A 64 2.26 2.44 -7.57
C ALA A 64 2.70 3.78 -6.96
N ASP A 65 2.82 3.78 -5.62
CA ASP A 65 3.37 4.92 -4.90
C ASP A 65 4.82 5.25 -5.32
N LYS A 66 5.24 6.51 -5.17
CA LYS A 66 6.61 6.94 -5.45
C LYS A 66 7.63 6.15 -4.61
N GLY A 67 7.27 5.71 -3.40
CA GLY A 67 8.09 4.85 -2.56
C GLY A 67 8.43 3.48 -3.19
N TYR A 68 7.75 3.07 -4.27
CA TYR A 68 8.03 1.84 -5.00
C TYR A 68 8.93 2.03 -6.21
N GLN A 69 9.55 3.20 -6.41
CA GLN A 69 10.48 3.43 -7.52
C GLN A 69 11.61 2.40 -7.63
N GLY A 70 12.08 1.84 -6.52
CA GLY A 70 13.09 0.77 -6.53
C GLY A 70 12.57 -0.57 -7.10
N LEU A 71 11.32 -0.62 -7.54
CA LEU A 71 10.69 -1.73 -8.26
C LEU A 71 10.34 -1.37 -9.71
N ALA A 72 10.84 -0.25 -10.26
CA ALA A 72 10.50 0.16 -11.62
C ALA A 72 10.80 -0.93 -12.68
N LYS A 73 11.86 -1.73 -12.48
CA LYS A 73 12.23 -2.87 -13.36
C LYS A 73 11.17 -3.98 -13.42
N THR A 74 10.18 -3.96 -12.53
CA THR A 74 9.10 -4.96 -12.49
C THR A 74 7.86 -4.55 -13.26
N GLY A 75 7.92 -3.48 -14.06
CA GLY A 75 6.78 -2.96 -14.82
C GLY A 75 5.84 -2.03 -14.04
N LEU A 76 6.16 -1.71 -12.77
CA LEU A 76 5.37 -0.76 -11.98
C LEU A 76 5.58 0.68 -12.48
N GLN A 77 4.50 1.33 -12.85
CA GLN A 77 4.50 2.76 -13.16
C GLN A 77 4.48 3.56 -11.85
N THR A 78 5.55 4.33 -11.61
CA THR A 78 5.68 5.18 -10.44
C THR A 78 6.00 6.62 -10.85
N PRO A 79 5.57 7.64 -10.09
CA PRO A 79 5.91 9.01 -10.40
C PRO A 79 7.43 9.20 -10.43
N LYS A 80 7.97 9.91 -11.42
CA LYS A 80 9.40 10.19 -11.53
C LYS A 80 9.86 11.10 -10.38
N LYS A 81 11.05 10.85 -9.83
CA LYS A 81 11.61 11.61 -8.71
C LYS A 81 12.64 12.59 -9.26
N LYS A 82 12.49 13.87 -8.90
CA LYS A 82 13.53 14.89 -9.10
C LYS A 82 14.77 14.49 -8.30
N SER A 83 15.95 14.55 -8.92
CA SER A 83 17.23 14.38 -8.24
C SER A 83 18.09 15.65 -8.41
N LYS A 84 19.20 15.75 -7.66
CA LYS A 84 20.13 16.89 -7.75
C LYS A 84 20.68 17.07 -9.17
N HIS A 85 20.93 15.95 -9.85
CA HIS A 85 21.55 15.92 -11.18
C HIS A 85 20.55 15.69 -12.32
N HIS A 86 19.29 15.37 -11.99
CA HIS A 86 18.22 15.19 -12.98
C HIS A 86 17.02 16.04 -12.58
N LEU A 87 16.98 17.24 -13.16
CA LEU A 87 15.84 18.15 -13.05
C LEU A 87 14.63 17.57 -13.79
N MET A 88 13.44 17.91 -13.29
CA MET A 88 12.19 17.40 -13.85
C MET A 88 11.75 18.33 -14.99
N ASN A 89 11.74 17.81 -16.21
CA ASN A 89 11.31 18.58 -17.38
C ASN A 89 9.77 18.77 -17.38
N LYS A 90 9.24 19.56 -18.32
CA LYS A 90 7.79 19.84 -18.39
C LYS A 90 6.97 18.56 -18.63
N GLN A 91 7.46 17.66 -19.48
CA GLN A 91 6.79 16.38 -19.80
C GLN A 91 6.70 15.45 -18.57
N ASP A 92 7.78 15.32 -17.80
CA ASP A 92 7.83 14.54 -16.56
C ASP A 92 6.85 15.09 -15.52
N LYS A 93 6.74 16.42 -15.42
CA LYS A 93 5.76 17.09 -14.54
C LYS A 93 4.34 16.76 -14.95
N GLU A 94 4.05 16.79 -16.25
CA GLU A 94 2.73 16.48 -16.77
C GLU A 94 2.38 15.00 -16.58
N ALA A 95 3.30 14.09 -16.87
CA ALA A 95 3.14 12.65 -16.63
C ALA A 95 2.87 12.36 -15.15
N ASN A 96 3.64 12.97 -14.24
CA ASN A 96 3.40 12.87 -12.80
C ASN A 96 2.05 13.45 -12.38
N ARG A 97 1.58 14.54 -13.02
CA ARG A 97 0.25 15.11 -12.76
C ARG A 97 -0.86 14.15 -13.20
N ARG A 98 -0.72 13.52 -14.38
CA ARG A 98 -1.64 12.47 -14.85
C ARG A 98 -1.67 11.30 -13.87
N LEU A 99 -0.51 10.74 -13.51
CA LEU A 99 -0.41 9.67 -12.50
C LEU A 99 -1.02 10.08 -11.15
N GLY A 100 -0.85 11.34 -10.73
CA GLY A 100 -1.46 11.88 -9.52
C GLY A 100 -2.98 11.82 -9.56
N LYS A 101 -3.60 12.30 -10.64
CA LYS A 101 -5.06 12.20 -10.85
C LYS A 101 -5.54 10.74 -10.82
N LEU A 102 -4.79 9.86 -11.48
CA LEU A 102 -5.10 8.44 -11.52
C LEU A 102 -5.04 7.78 -10.13
N ARG A 103 -4.23 8.32 -9.21
CA ARG A 103 -4.06 7.80 -7.86
C ARG A 103 -5.07 8.36 -6.85
N THR A 104 -5.74 9.48 -7.11
CA THR A 104 -6.71 10.08 -6.16
C THR A 104 -7.72 9.05 -5.63
N VAL A 105 -8.15 8.11 -6.47
CA VAL A 105 -9.07 7.03 -6.07
C VAL A 105 -8.51 6.15 -4.95
N ILE A 106 -7.21 5.80 -4.97
CA ILE A 106 -6.61 4.97 -3.91
C ILE A 106 -6.55 5.72 -2.57
N GLU A 107 -6.43 7.05 -2.60
CA GLU A 107 -6.45 7.88 -1.40
C GLU A 107 -7.84 7.89 -0.78
N HIS A 108 -8.90 7.99 -1.60
CA HIS A 108 -10.28 7.86 -1.15
C HIS A 108 -10.57 6.48 -0.57
N ILE A 109 -10.08 5.41 -1.20
CA ILE A 109 -10.21 4.03 -0.68
C ILE A 109 -9.51 3.89 0.67
N ASN A 110 -8.28 4.39 0.78
CA ASN A 110 -7.55 4.40 2.06
C ASN A 110 -8.30 5.19 3.14
N ARG A 111 -8.99 6.27 2.78
CA ARG A 111 -9.87 7.00 3.69
C ARG A 111 -11.06 6.13 4.14
N LYS A 112 -11.81 5.52 3.19
CA LYS A 112 -12.93 4.62 3.49
C LYS A 112 -12.50 3.47 4.42
N LEU A 113 -11.36 2.84 4.11
CA LEU A 113 -10.75 1.79 4.91
C LEU A 113 -10.43 2.24 6.36
N LYS A 114 -9.98 3.48 6.57
CA LYS A 114 -9.68 4.01 7.91
C LYS A 114 -10.92 4.32 8.76
N ILE A 115 -12.10 4.47 8.16
CA ILE A 115 -13.37 4.72 8.88
C ILE A 115 -13.70 3.54 9.81
N PHE A 116 -13.38 2.31 9.40
CA PHE A 116 -13.63 1.09 10.19
C PHE A 116 -12.83 1.01 11.51
N LYS A 117 -11.98 1.99 11.81
CA LYS A 117 -11.16 2.14 13.02
C LYS A 117 -10.12 1.04 13.27
N ILE A 118 -10.32 -0.17 12.76
CA ILE A 118 -9.38 -1.30 12.81
C ILE A 118 -8.04 -0.98 12.13
N LEU A 119 -8.03 -0.04 11.18
CA LEU A 119 -6.84 0.39 10.44
C LEU A 119 -6.22 1.70 10.95
N SER A 120 -6.95 2.45 11.78
CA SER A 120 -6.54 3.77 12.28
C SER A 120 -6.26 3.78 13.79
N LEU A 121 -6.88 2.89 14.55
CA LEU A 121 -6.70 2.73 15.99
C LEU A 121 -5.90 1.47 16.35
N PRO A 122 -5.40 1.36 17.60
CA PRO A 122 -4.75 0.15 18.07
C PRO A 122 -5.67 -1.08 17.96
N TYR A 123 -5.23 -2.06 17.16
CA TYR A 123 -5.95 -3.32 17.01
C TYR A 123 -5.65 -4.26 18.19
N ARG A 124 -6.65 -4.46 19.07
CA ARG A 124 -6.51 -5.25 20.30
C ARG A 124 -6.75 -6.76 20.15
N ASN A 125 -7.16 -7.19 18.96
CA ASN A 125 -7.56 -8.58 18.70
C ASN A 125 -6.40 -9.45 18.19
N ARG A 126 -6.63 -10.77 18.10
CA ARG A 126 -5.62 -11.73 17.59
C ARG A 126 -5.12 -11.32 16.20
N ARG A 127 -3.85 -10.94 16.14
CA ARG A 127 -3.18 -10.42 14.95
C ARG A 127 -3.21 -11.37 13.75
N LYS A 128 -3.17 -12.70 13.98
CA LYS A 128 -3.25 -13.71 12.90
C LYS A 128 -4.50 -13.56 12.03
N ARG A 129 -5.61 -13.02 12.57
CA ARG A 129 -6.87 -12.79 11.85
C ARG A 129 -7.01 -11.39 11.26
N PHE A 130 -6.01 -10.52 11.42
CA PHE A 130 -6.09 -9.13 10.95
C PHE A 130 -6.26 -9.05 9.43
N GLY A 131 -5.47 -9.81 8.67
CA GLY A 131 -5.57 -9.83 7.20
C GLY A 131 -6.95 -10.30 6.72
N LEU A 132 -7.52 -11.34 7.34
CA LEU A 132 -8.87 -11.81 7.03
C LEU A 132 -9.90 -10.70 7.26
N ARG A 133 -9.87 -10.04 8.43
CA ARG A 133 -10.80 -8.95 8.75
C ARG A 133 -10.64 -7.74 7.83
N ALA A 134 -9.40 -7.40 7.45
CA ALA A 134 -9.15 -6.34 6.49
C ALA A 134 -9.74 -6.67 5.11
N ASN A 135 -9.61 -7.91 4.63
CA ASN A 135 -10.22 -8.34 3.36
C ASN A 135 -11.75 -8.38 3.44
N LEU A 136 -12.35 -8.79 4.57
CA LEU A 136 -13.80 -8.71 4.77
C LEU A 136 -14.30 -7.26 4.68
N ILE A 137 -13.59 -6.31 5.28
CA ILE A 137 -13.92 -4.88 5.18
C ILE A 137 -13.79 -4.38 3.74
N ALA A 138 -12.79 -4.84 2.99
CA ALA A 138 -12.69 -4.53 1.57
C ALA A 138 -13.93 -5.03 0.80
N GLY A 139 -14.40 -6.25 1.11
CA GLY A 139 -15.65 -6.80 0.56
C GLY A 139 -16.87 -5.94 0.89
N LEU A 140 -17.00 -5.48 2.14
CA LEU A 140 -18.08 -4.56 2.53
C LEU A 140 -17.99 -3.23 1.76
N ILE A 141 -16.80 -2.66 1.62
CA ILE A 141 -16.61 -1.42 0.86
C ILE A 141 -16.99 -1.61 -0.62
N ASN A 142 -16.66 -2.76 -1.21
CA ASN A 142 -17.02 -3.09 -2.59
C ASN A 142 -18.53 -3.33 -2.76
N ALA A 143 -19.26 -3.70 -1.71
CA ALA A 143 -20.71 -3.91 -1.75
C ALA A 143 -21.52 -2.63 -1.51
N MET A 144 -20.90 -1.59 -0.94
CA MET A 144 -21.51 -0.28 -0.66
C MET A 144 -21.22 0.77 -1.75
N GLY A 145 -20.39 0.43 -2.74
CA GLY A 145 -20.04 1.30 -3.87
C GLY A 145 -20.69 0.77 -5.13
#